data_AF-A0AAV7XVE2-F1
#
_entry.id   AF-A0AAV7XVE2-F1
#
_cell.length_a   1.000
_cell.length_b   1.000
_cell.length_c   1.000
_cell.angle_alpha   90.00
_cell.angle_beta   90.00
_cell.angle_gamma   90.00
#
_symmetry.space_group_name_H-M   'P 1'
#
loop_
_entity.id
_entity.type
_entity.pdbx_description
1 polymer ?
#
loop_
_entity_poly.entity_id
_entity_poly.type
_entity_poly.pdbx_seq_one_letter_code
_entity_poly.pdbx_strand_id
1 'polypeptide(L)'
;MAVAMDCVKDYEMDFTVCKEMMKDGVNLAEEKFTPCKCVPACVAKKRKLMSEDGEYDVDAFTKAVNEFGYEPWSEEYKRVFPICKDSYKGKKNCDAAAALGVCAWKNSKMLRDTVGQYMGSTDGGD
;
A
#
# COMPACT_ATOMS: atom_id res chain seq x y z
N MET A 1 1.96 -13.59 4.47
CA MET A 1 2.71 -12.88 5.54
C MET A 1 4.22 -12.93 5.35
N ALA A 2 4.84 -14.08 5.04
CA ALA A 2 6.30 -14.19 4.82
C ALA A 2 6.88 -13.14 3.84
N VAL A 3 6.25 -12.97 2.66
CA VAL A 3 6.69 -12.00 1.65
C VAL A 3 6.73 -10.55 2.16
N ALA A 4 5.75 -10.14 2.97
CA ALA A 4 5.70 -8.80 3.51
C ALA A 4 6.82 -8.57 4.55
N MET A 5 7.07 -9.55 5.41
CA MET A 5 8.17 -9.50 6.38
C MET A 5 9.55 -9.46 5.72
N ASP A 6 9.75 -10.17 4.61
CA ASP A 6 11.00 -10.11 3.86
C ASP A 6 11.23 -8.71 3.29
N CYS A 7 10.21 -8.13 2.65
CA CYS A 7 10.30 -6.77 2.13
C CYS A 7 10.50 -5.73 3.25
N VAL A 8 9.87 -5.88 4.42
CA VAL A 8 10.09 -4.97 5.56
C VAL A 8 11.56 -4.99 6.00
N LYS A 9 12.16 -6.19 6.07
CA LYS A 9 13.58 -6.36 6.42
C LYS A 9 14.51 -5.77 5.38
N ASP A 10 14.21 -5.96 4.09
CA ASP A 10 15.02 -5.46 2.98
C ASP A 10 15.11 -3.92 2.95
N TYR A 11 14.12 -3.22 3.52
CA TYR A 11 14.01 -1.76 3.46
C TYR A 11 14.18 -1.04 4.81
N GLU A 12 14.46 -1.75 5.92
CA GLU A 12 14.64 -1.16 7.25
C GLU A 12 13.55 -0.12 7.62
N MET A 13 12.28 -0.49 7.37
CA MET A 13 11.16 0.45 7.40
C MET A 13 10.88 1.01 8.81
N ASP A 14 10.87 2.35 8.94
CA ASP A 14 10.40 3.05 10.12
C ASP A 14 8.90 3.39 10.02
N PHE A 15 8.10 2.74 10.86
CA PHE A 15 6.65 2.92 10.92
C PHE A 15 6.22 4.36 11.27
N THR A 16 7.01 5.10 12.03
CA THR A 16 6.75 6.51 12.36
C THR A 16 6.82 7.37 11.10
N VAL A 17 7.84 7.13 10.27
CA VAL A 17 8.02 7.82 8.99
C VAL A 17 6.93 7.43 8.00
N CYS A 18 6.51 6.15 8.00
CA CYS A 18 5.40 5.70 7.15
C CYS A 18 4.05 6.31 7.56
N LYS A 19 3.81 6.52 8.87
CA LYS A 19 2.62 7.23 9.36
C LYS A 19 2.65 8.70 8.93
N GLU A 20 3.81 9.35 8.97
CA GLU A 20 3.96 10.72 8.47
C GLU A 20 3.63 10.81 6.97
N MET A 21 4.07 9.85 6.15
CA MET A 21 3.77 9.77 4.71
C MET A 21 2.26 9.82 4.39
N MET A 22 1.42 9.40 5.33
CA MET A 22 -0.03 9.32 5.15
C MET A 22 -0.79 10.60 5.49
N LYS A 23 -0.11 11.63 6.04
CA LYS A 23 -0.71 12.93 6.38
C LYS A 23 -1.03 13.75 5.12
N ASP A 24 -2.01 14.64 5.22
CA ASP A 24 -2.33 15.57 4.14
C ASP A 24 -1.21 16.60 3.92
N GLY A 25 -0.99 16.99 2.66
CA GLY A 25 0.02 17.98 2.27
C GLY A 25 1.47 17.48 2.24
N VAL A 26 1.72 16.19 2.50
CA VAL A 26 3.06 15.62 2.54
C VAL A 26 3.64 15.44 1.14
N ASN A 27 4.92 15.81 0.99
CA ASN A 27 5.65 15.60 -0.25
C ASN A 27 6.19 14.17 -0.32
N LEU A 28 5.48 13.30 -1.03
CA LEU A 28 5.90 11.91 -1.25
C LEU A 28 7.23 11.77 -2.00
N ALA A 29 7.83 12.84 -2.52
CA ALA A 29 9.17 12.78 -3.11
C ALA A 29 10.30 12.77 -2.07
N GLU A 30 10.03 13.09 -0.80
CA GLU A 30 11.09 13.09 0.24
C GLU A 30 11.73 11.71 0.40
N GLU A 31 13.07 11.67 0.51
CA GLU A 31 13.85 10.43 0.56
C GLU A 31 13.56 9.60 1.82
N LYS A 32 13.22 10.26 2.94
CA LYS A 32 12.85 9.60 4.20
C LYS A 32 11.71 8.59 4.03
N PHE A 33 10.82 8.82 3.07
CA PHE A 33 9.69 7.94 2.81
C PHE A 33 10.03 6.76 1.90
N THR A 34 11.20 6.72 1.26
CA THR A 34 11.58 5.69 0.28
C THR A 34 11.35 4.25 0.80
N PRO A 35 11.76 3.88 2.03
CA PRO A 35 11.42 2.59 2.61
C PRO A 35 9.93 2.27 2.58
N CYS A 36 9.09 3.22 3.03
CA CYS A 36 7.64 3.08 3.09
C CYS A 36 6.97 3.00 1.71
N LYS A 37 7.54 3.68 0.71
CA LYS A 37 7.08 3.62 -0.69
C LYS A 37 7.44 2.30 -1.36
N CYS A 38 8.60 1.75 -1.03
CA CYS A 38 9.16 0.60 -1.73
C CYS A 38 8.74 -0.76 -1.15
N VAL A 39 8.37 -0.84 0.13
CA VAL A 39 7.84 -2.09 0.71
C VAL A 39 6.60 -2.59 -0.05
N PRO A 40 5.56 -1.76 -0.32
CA PRO A 40 4.40 -2.22 -1.09
C PRO A 40 4.77 -2.59 -2.54
N ALA A 41 5.74 -1.90 -3.16
CA ALA A 41 6.23 -2.27 -4.49
C ALA A 41 6.95 -3.62 -4.49
N CYS A 42 7.79 -3.89 -3.49
CA CYS A 42 8.47 -5.18 -3.29
C CYS A 42 7.46 -6.32 -3.13
N VAL A 43 6.43 -6.12 -2.31
CA VAL A 43 5.36 -7.10 -2.12
C VAL A 43 4.60 -7.31 -3.44
N ALA A 44 4.25 -6.24 -4.15
CA ALA A 44 3.53 -6.34 -5.42
C ALA A 44 4.34 -7.12 -6.47
N LYS A 45 5.64 -6.86 -6.61
CA LYS A 45 6.52 -7.61 -7.51
C LYS A 45 6.64 -9.09 -7.12
N LYS A 46 6.93 -9.39 -5.85
CA LYS A 46 7.03 -10.78 -5.36
C LYS A 46 5.70 -11.56 -5.50
N ARG A 47 4.57 -10.87 -5.51
CA ARG A 47 3.23 -11.45 -5.70
C ARG A 47 2.74 -11.40 -7.15
N LYS A 48 3.58 -10.94 -8.09
CA LYS A 48 3.25 -10.77 -9.52
C LYS A 48 2.03 -9.87 -9.77
N LEU A 49 1.83 -8.88 -8.90
CA LEU A 49 0.81 -7.83 -9.03
C LEU A 49 1.38 -6.55 -9.65
N MET A 50 2.71 -6.48 -9.75
CA MET A 50 3.45 -5.43 -10.42
C MET A 50 4.56 -6.09 -11.25
N SER A 51 4.75 -5.61 -12.48
CA SER A 51 5.84 -6.06 -13.36
C SER A 51 7.21 -5.70 -12.77
N GLU A 52 8.27 -6.32 -13.29
CA GLU A 52 9.64 -5.95 -12.90
C GLU A 52 9.97 -4.50 -13.26
N ASP A 53 9.40 -3.99 -14.35
CA ASP A 53 9.47 -2.59 -14.78
C ASP A 53 8.66 -1.64 -13.89
N GLY A 54 7.86 -2.18 -12.97
CA GLY A 54 7.18 -1.41 -11.94
C GLY A 54 5.77 -0.94 -12.29
N GLU A 55 5.12 -1.56 -13.28
CA GLU A 55 3.74 -1.26 -13.69
C GLU A 55 2.76 -2.24 -13.03
N TYR A 56 1.63 -1.74 -12.54
CA TYR A 56 0.61 -2.58 -11.89
C TYR A 56 -0.13 -3.46 -12.91
N ASP A 57 -0.26 -4.74 -12.57
CA ASP A 57 -1.17 -5.67 -13.24
C ASP A 57 -2.51 -5.64 -12.50
N VAL A 58 -3.46 -4.89 -13.05
CA VAL A 58 -4.77 -4.65 -12.44
C VAL A 58 -5.59 -5.94 -12.36
N ASP A 59 -5.50 -6.80 -13.36
CA ASP A 59 -6.22 -8.07 -13.40
C ASP A 59 -5.66 -9.03 -12.34
N ALA A 60 -4.33 -9.14 -12.24
CA ALA A 60 -3.69 -9.92 -11.19
C ALA A 60 -4.00 -9.38 -9.79
N PHE A 61 -4.00 -8.05 -9.61
CA PHE A 61 -4.36 -7.41 -8.34
C PHE A 61 -5.82 -7.71 -7.96
N THR A 62 -6.75 -7.52 -8.89
CA THR A 62 -8.19 -7.80 -8.69
C THR A 62 -8.40 -9.26 -8.32
N LYS A 63 -7.74 -10.17 -9.03
CA LYS A 63 -7.80 -11.60 -8.76
C LYS A 63 -7.26 -11.93 -7.37
N ALA A 64 -6.09 -11.40 -7.01
CA ALA A 64 -5.46 -11.67 -5.72
C ALA A 64 -6.31 -11.19 -4.53
N VAL A 65 -7.01 -10.06 -4.65
CA VAL A 65 -7.94 -9.60 -3.62
C VAL A 65 -9.15 -10.52 -3.50
N ASN A 66 -9.73 -10.95 -4.62
CA ASN A 66 -10.87 -11.86 -4.62
C ASN A 66 -10.51 -13.26 -4.09
N GLU A 67 -9.28 -13.73 -4.37
CA GLU A 67 -8.75 -15.02 -3.88
C GLU A 67 -8.33 -14.97 -2.40
N PHE A 68 -8.16 -13.78 -1.81
CA PHE A 68 -7.80 -13.64 -0.40
C PHE A 68 -8.86 -14.22 0.55
N GLY A 69 -10.07 -14.50 0.05
CA GLY A 69 -11.10 -15.26 0.77
C GLY A 69 -11.75 -14.51 1.94
N TYR A 70 -11.48 -13.21 2.06
CA TYR A 70 -12.10 -12.34 3.07
C TYR A 70 -13.01 -11.33 2.36
N GLU A 71 -14.30 -11.61 2.37
CA GLU A 71 -15.33 -10.84 1.66
C GLU A 71 -15.25 -9.32 1.93
N PRO A 72 -15.02 -8.83 3.16
CA PRO A 72 -14.89 -7.40 3.41
C PRO A 72 -13.73 -6.73 2.65
N TRP A 73 -12.63 -7.45 2.39
CA TRP A 73 -11.50 -6.93 1.62
C TRP A 73 -11.84 -6.81 0.13
N SER A 74 -12.62 -7.74 -0.42
CA SER A 74 -13.09 -7.68 -1.81
C SER A 74 -14.04 -6.51 -2.02
N GLU A 75 -15.00 -6.32 -1.11
CA GLU A 75 -15.94 -5.19 -1.18
C GLU A 75 -15.24 -3.85 -1.02
N GLU A 76 -14.31 -3.72 -0.07
CA GLU A 76 -13.54 -2.50 0.12
C GLU A 76 -12.67 -2.20 -1.12
N TYR A 77 -12.09 -3.22 -1.74
CA TYR A 77 -11.35 -3.04 -2.99
C TYR A 77 -12.23 -2.55 -4.14
N LYS A 78 -13.42 -3.16 -4.35
CA LYS A 78 -14.38 -2.71 -5.37
C LYS A 78 -14.81 -1.25 -5.16
N ARG A 79 -14.88 -0.81 -3.91
CA ARG A 79 -15.23 0.57 -3.54
C ARG A 79 -14.08 1.56 -3.77
N VAL A 80 -12.86 1.20 -3.35
CA VAL A 80 -11.72 2.12 -3.26
C VAL A 80 -10.90 2.15 -4.55
N PHE A 81 -10.68 1.00 -5.18
CA PHE A 81 -9.82 0.91 -6.35
C PHE A 81 -10.28 1.80 -7.53
N PRO A 82 -11.58 1.90 -7.88
CA PRO A 82 -12.02 2.78 -8.97
C PRO A 82 -11.72 4.26 -8.73
N ILE A 83 -11.64 4.69 -7.47
CA ILE A 83 -11.30 6.07 -7.06
C ILE A 83 -9.78 6.29 -7.23
N CYS A 84 -8.99 5.27 -6.93
CA CYS A 84 -7.54 5.37 -6.87
C CYS A 84 -6.79 4.86 -8.10
N LYS A 85 -7.46 4.19 -9.04
CA LYS A 85 -6.83 3.54 -10.20
C LYS A 85 -6.00 4.48 -11.09
N ASP A 86 -6.31 5.77 -11.07
CA ASP A 86 -5.60 6.77 -11.86
C ASP A 86 -4.42 7.40 -11.10
N SER A 87 -4.33 7.20 -9.79
CA SER A 87 -3.29 7.81 -8.93
C SER A 87 -1.87 7.36 -9.27
N TYR A 88 -1.70 6.13 -9.76
CA TYR A 88 -0.40 5.56 -10.09
C TYR A 88 -0.06 5.66 -11.59
N LYS A 89 -0.95 6.17 -12.45
CA LYS A 89 -0.70 6.24 -13.89
C LYS A 89 0.51 7.13 -14.19
N GLY A 90 1.38 6.64 -15.09
CA GLY A 90 2.64 7.32 -15.43
C GLY A 90 3.73 7.24 -14.35
N LYS A 91 3.47 6.56 -13.22
CA LYS A 91 4.46 6.26 -12.18
C LYS A 91 4.88 4.80 -12.29
N LYS A 92 6.05 4.48 -11.75
CA LYS A 92 6.60 3.11 -11.72
C LYS A 92 7.15 2.78 -10.32
N ASN A 93 7.28 1.49 -10.03
CA ASN A 93 7.98 0.99 -8.84
C ASN A 93 7.40 1.57 -7.54
N CYS A 94 8.26 2.10 -6.67
CA CYS A 94 7.89 2.64 -5.37
C CYS A 94 6.94 3.84 -5.50
N ASP A 95 7.08 4.66 -6.53
CA ASP A 95 6.21 5.84 -6.73
C ASP A 95 4.80 5.42 -7.15
N ALA A 96 4.67 4.41 -8.01
CA ALA A 96 3.38 3.83 -8.35
C ALA A 96 2.71 3.24 -7.10
N ALA A 97 3.49 2.49 -6.32
CA ALA A 97 3.00 1.84 -5.12
C ALA A 97 2.57 2.82 -4.03
N ALA A 98 3.36 3.87 -3.82
CA ALA A 98 3.04 4.91 -2.86
C ALA A 98 1.82 5.73 -3.27
N ALA A 99 1.70 6.09 -4.55
CA ALA A 99 0.56 6.86 -5.03
C ALA A 99 -0.76 6.08 -4.86
N LEU A 100 -0.77 4.81 -5.24
CA LEU A 100 -1.93 3.93 -5.03
C LEU A 100 -2.20 3.72 -3.53
N GLY A 101 -1.15 3.44 -2.75
CA GLY A 101 -1.24 3.17 -1.31
C GLY A 101 -1.77 4.36 -0.51
N VAL A 102 -1.28 5.58 -0.77
CA VAL A 102 -1.74 6.81 -0.11
C VAL A 102 -3.18 7.12 -0.51
N CYS A 103 -3.55 6.96 -1.78
CA CYS A 103 -4.94 7.13 -2.20
C CYS A 103 -5.85 6.11 -1.50
N ALA A 104 -5.45 4.84 -1.46
CA ALA A 104 -6.20 3.79 -0.78
C ALA A 104 -6.34 4.07 0.73
N TRP A 105 -5.26 4.54 1.39
CA TRP A 105 -5.27 4.91 2.79
C TRP A 105 -6.30 6.00 3.12
N LYS A 106 -6.35 7.06 2.30
CA LYS A 106 -7.30 8.16 2.48
C LYS A 106 -8.75 7.73 2.28
N ASN A 107 -8.99 6.78 1.37
CA ASN A 107 -10.33 6.36 0.98
C ASN A 107 -10.81 5.08 1.68
N SER A 108 -9.95 4.37 2.42
CA SER A 108 -10.26 3.10 3.08
C SER A 108 -10.06 3.19 4.60
N LYS A 109 -11.17 3.15 5.36
CA LYS A 109 -11.08 2.98 6.82
C LYS A 109 -10.53 1.60 7.17
N MET A 110 -10.95 0.57 6.44
CA MET A 110 -10.50 -0.80 6.68
C MET A 110 -8.98 -0.98 6.55
N LEU A 111 -8.36 -0.34 5.55
CA LEU A 111 -6.91 -0.36 5.39
C LEU A 111 -6.21 0.33 6.56
N ARG A 112 -6.73 1.48 7.01
CA ARG A 112 -6.21 2.20 8.19
C ARG A 112 -6.29 1.34 9.45
N ASP A 113 -7.44 0.73 9.69
CA ASP A 113 -7.68 -0.11 10.86
C ASP A 113 -6.77 -1.36 10.83
N THR A 114 -6.66 -2.03 9.67
CA THR A 114 -5.81 -3.23 9.54
C THR A 114 -4.34 -2.89 9.75
N VAL A 115 -3.83 -1.86 9.08
CA VAL A 115 -2.44 -1.44 9.25
C VAL A 115 -2.20 -0.98 10.69
N GLY A 116 -3.14 -0.27 11.30
CA GLY A 116 -3.09 0.11 12.72
C GLY A 116 -2.99 -1.08 13.66
N GLN A 117 -3.75 -2.16 13.41
CA GLN A 117 -3.64 -3.41 14.18
C GLN A 117 -2.28 -4.08 14.02
N TYR A 118 -1.70 -4.09 12.82
CA TYR A 118 -0.37 -4.68 12.58
C TYR A 118 0.77 -3.81 13.13
N MET A 119 0.58 -2.49 13.18
CA MET A 119 1.60 -1.54 13.66
C MET A 119 1.60 -1.39 15.19
N GLY A 120 0.68 -2.03 15.91
CA GLY A 120 0.50 -1.84 17.34
C GLY A 120 -0.19 -0.50 17.62
N SER A 121 -1.31 -0.56 18.32
CA SER A 121 -2.14 0.56 18.76
C SER A 121 -1.33 1.80 19.18
N THR A 122 -1.46 2.89 18.44
CA THR A 122 -1.38 4.25 18.99
C THR A 122 -2.40 5.13 18.31
N ASP A 123 -3.67 4.93 18.63
CA ASP A 123 -4.69 5.99 18.69
C ASP A 123 -5.86 5.45 19.54
N GLY A 124 -5.60 5.33 20.85
CA GLY A 124 -6.66 5.42 21.85
C GLY A 124 -6.85 6.91 22.10
N GLY A 125 -7.94 7.46 21.57
CA GLY A 125 -8.25 8.89 21.66
C GLY A 125 -9.56 9.24 20.99
N ASP A 126 -10.66 8.66 21.47
CA ASP A 126 -11.74 9.42 22.13
C ASP A 126 -12.54 8.48 23.05
#